data_AF-A0AA43JNP0-F1
#
_entry.id   AF-A0AA43JNP0-F1
#
_cell.length_a   1.000
_cell.length_b   1.000
_cell.length_c   1.000
_cell.angle_alpha   90.00
_cell.angle_beta   90.00
_cell.angle_gamma   90.00
#
_symmetry.space_group_name_H-M   'P 1'
#
loop_
_entity.id
_entity.type
_entity.pdbx_description
1 polymer ?
#
loop_
_entity_poly.entity_id
_entity_poly.type
_entity_poly.pdbx_seq_one_letter_code
_entity_poly.pdbx_strand_id
1 'polypeptide(L)'
;MELYRAFTIRENYKNRDSVVVDWFCESRQRPVARIEDLVESLPEMDDKERAELQARLDQLLTTAEVDELARYIRATTGFEVKRTRIELPVSDAKKIPDFSGKSSVQEGEYFHIHESRDYNLSALITGYVDLSEPPNTISMG
;
A
#
# COMPACT_ATOMS: atom_id res chain seq x y z
N MET A 1 -0.48 12.41 -14.20
CA MET A 1 -1.02 11.68 -13.03
C MET A 1 0.15 11.11 -12.24
N GLU A 2 0.05 11.03 -10.92
CA GLU A 2 1.12 10.50 -10.07
C GLU A 2 0.53 9.44 -9.14
N LEU A 3 1.24 8.32 -9.00
CA LEU A 3 0.89 7.23 -8.10
C LEU A 3 1.98 7.06 -7.05
N TYR A 4 1.56 6.64 -5.86
CA TYR A 4 2.42 6.57 -4.69
C TYR A 4 2.22 5.25 -3.97
N ARG A 5 3.34 4.69 -3.51
CA ARG A 5 3.35 3.79 -2.36
C ARG A 5 3.31 4.65 -1.11
N ALA A 6 2.34 4.45 -0.23
CA ALA A 6 2.25 5.14 1.05
C ALA A 6 2.52 4.17 2.20
N PHE A 7 3.23 4.61 3.23
CA PHE A 7 3.54 3.78 4.38
C PHE A 7 3.74 4.61 5.64
N THR A 8 3.55 4.01 6.82
CA THR A 8 3.92 4.59 8.11
C THR A 8 4.98 3.71 8.77
N ILE A 9 5.81 4.30 9.62
CA ILE A 9 6.74 3.57 10.47
C ILE A 9 6.15 3.59 11.88
N ARG A 10 5.85 2.42 12.43
CA ARG A 10 5.38 2.28 13.82
C ARG A 10 6.51 1.73 14.66
N GLU A 11 6.96 2.52 15.62
CA GLU A 11 7.97 2.10 16.59
C GLU A 11 7.35 1.25 17.70
N ASN A 12 8.14 0.37 18.30
CA ASN A 12 7.76 -0.46 19.46
C ASN A 12 6.50 -1.31 19.24
N TYR A 13 6.36 -1.91 18.07
CA TYR A 13 5.18 -2.70 17.70
C TYR A 13 5.45 -4.20 17.85
N LYS A 14 4.67 -4.90 18.71
CA LYS A 14 4.77 -6.35 18.95
C LYS A 14 6.21 -6.87 19.16
N ASN A 15 6.93 -6.27 20.11
CA ASN A 15 8.32 -6.62 20.46
C ASN A 15 9.35 -6.38 19.33
N ARG A 16 9.04 -5.48 18.39
CA ARG A 16 9.95 -5.02 17.33
C ARG A 16 10.26 -3.55 17.53
N ASP A 17 11.51 -3.16 17.28
CA ASP A 17 11.95 -1.76 17.34
C ASP A 17 11.09 -0.87 16.42
N SER A 18 10.85 -1.33 15.19
CA SER A 18 9.91 -0.69 14.27
C SER A 18 9.34 -1.67 13.26
N VAL A 19 8.17 -1.32 12.72
CA VAL A 19 7.55 -2.00 11.58
C VAL A 19 7.06 -0.99 10.56
N VAL A 20 7.02 -1.41 9.29
CA VAL A 20 6.42 -0.64 8.21
C VAL A 20 4.99 -1.10 8.02
N VAL A 21 4.04 -0.17 8.10
CA VAL A 21 2.66 -0.40 7.70
C VAL A 21 2.48 0.19 6.31
N ASP A 22 2.33 -0.66 5.30
CA ASP A 22 2.02 -0.26 3.94
C ASP A 22 0.54 0.01 3.78
N TRP A 23 0.18 1.18 3.24
CA TRP A 23 -1.19 1.59 3.00
C TRP A 23 -1.53 1.52 1.52
N PHE A 24 -2.67 0.91 1.21
CA PHE A 24 -3.11 0.69 -0.16
C PHE A 24 -4.64 0.82 -0.27
N CYS A 25 -5.11 1.11 -1.48
CA CYS A 25 -6.53 1.07 -1.79
C CYS A 25 -6.97 -0.40 -1.90
N GLU A 26 -7.84 -0.84 -1.00
CA GLU A 26 -8.32 -2.22 -0.95
C GLU A 26 -9.30 -2.52 -2.09
N SER A 27 -10.17 -1.56 -2.40
CA SER A 27 -11.15 -1.70 -3.47
C SER A 27 -11.41 -0.37 -4.14
N ARG A 28 -11.06 -0.30 -5.42
CA ARG A 28 -11.28 0.87 -6.27
C ARG A 28 -12.45 0.60 -7.21
N GLN A 29 -13.46 1.47 -7.19
CA GLN A 29 -14.65 1.32 -8.04
C GLN A 29 -14.37 1.52 -9.53
N ARG A 30 -13.31 2.26 -9.87
CA ARG A 30 -12.87 2.53 -11.23
C ARG A 30 -11.35 2.47 -11.30
N PRO A 31 -10.76 1.95 -12.38
CA PRO A 31 -9.31 1.96 -12.55
C PRO A 31 -8.73 3.36 -12.34
N VAL A 32 -7.54 3.44 -11.72
CA VAL A 32 -6.87 4.72 -11.45
C VAL A 32 -6.52 5.45 -12.74
N ALA A 33 -6.13 4.69 -13.77
CA ALA A 33 -6.12 5.08 -15.17
C ALA A 33 -6.14 3.82 -16.03
N ARG A 34 -6.13 4.01 -17.35
CA ARG A 34 -5.97 2.93 -18.33
C ARG A 34 -4.55 2.36 -18.24
N ILE A 35 -4.42 1.05 -18.34
CA ILE A 35 -3.11 0.38 -18.25
C ILE A 35 -2.15 0.82 -19.36
N GLU A 36 -2.67 1.20 -20.52
CA GLU A 36 -1.92 1.77 -21.65
C GLU A 36 -1.20 3.07 -21.30
N ASP A 37 -1.73 3.84 -20.36
CA ASP A 37 -1.13 5.09 -19.89
C ASP A 37 -0.13 4.87 -18.75
N LEU A 38 -0.11 3.65 -18.19
CA LEU A 38 0.62 3.32 -16.96
C LEU A 38 1.84 2.42 -17.20
N VAL A 39 1.97 1.76 -18.35
CA VAL A 39 2.98 0.73 -18.62
C VAL A 39 3.65 0.97 -19.97
N GLU A 40 4.98 0.87 -20.01
CA GLU A 40 5.78 1.30 -21.17
C GLU A 40 5.66 0.33 -22.36
N SER A 41 5.40 -0.96 -22.11
CA SER A 41 5.29 -1.97 -23.15
C SER A 41 4.26 -3.04 -22.79
N LEU A 42 3.11 -2.98 -23.48
CA LEU A 42 2.03 -3.97 -23.39
C LEU A 42 2.07 -5.17 -24.37
N PRO A 43 2.94 -5.28 -25.39
CA PRO A 43 2.70 -6.22 -26.49
C PRO A 43 2.96 -7.70 -26.16
N GLU A 44 3.46 -8.03 -24.96
CA GLU A 44 3.78 -9.42 -24.57
C GLU A 44 3.01 -9.93 -23.33
N MET A 45 2.16 -9.10 -22.69
CA MET A 45 1.36 -9.56 -21.55
C MET A 45 0.07 -10.22 -22.01
N ASP A 46 -0.24 -11.38 -21.45
CA ASP A 46 -1.56 -11.98 -21.61
C ASP A 46 -2.64 -11.20 -20.82
N ASP A 47 -3.92 -11.51 -21.06
CA ASP A 47 -5.03 -10.82 -20.40
C ASP A 47 -5.01 -10.97 -18.87
N LYS A 48 -4.45 -12.08 -18.37
CA LYS A 48 -4.36 -12.36 -16.94
C LYS A 48 -3.27 -11.49 -16.30
N GLU A 49 -2.07 -11.46 -16.88
CA GLU A 49 -0.95 -10.61 -16.44
C GLU A 49 -1.35 -9.14 -16.45
N ARG A 50 -2.08 -8.71 -17.49
CA ARG A 50 -2.62 -7.36 -17.59
C ARG A 50 -3.61 -7.05 -16.47
N ALA A 51 -4.53 -7.98 -16.17
CA ALA A 51 -5.50 -7.81 -15.09
C ALA A 51 -4.83 -7.77 -13.70
N GLU A 52 -3.84 -8.65 -13.46
CA GLU A 52 -3.05 -8.66 -12.22
C GLU A 52 -2.26 -7.36 -12.05
N LEU A 53 -1.64 -6.86 -13.11
CA LEU A 53 -0.92 -5.59 -13.09
C LEU A 53 -1.84 -4.40 -12.85
N GLN A 54 -3.00 -4.35 -13.51
CA GLN A 54 -4.00 -3.31 -13.26
C GLN A 54 -4.47 -3.33 -11.81
N ALA A 55 -4.73 -4.53 -11.25
CA ALA A 55 -5.13 -4.66 -9.85
C ALA A 55 -4.05 -4.13 -8.89
N ARG A 56 -2.77 -4.41 -9.13
CA ARG A 56 -1.65 -3.87 -8.35
C ARG A 56 -1.52 -2.35 -8.49
N LEU A 57 -1.72 -1.81 -9.69
CA LEU A 57 -1.71 -0.36 -9.92
C LEU A 57 -2.87 0.34 -9.21
N ASP A 58 -4.05 -0.27 -9.20
CA ASP A 58 -5.24 0.28 -8.56
C ASP A 58 -5.15 0.31 -7.03
N GLN A 59 -4.29 -0.53 -6.45
CA GLN A 59 -3.93 -0.51 -5.02
C GLN A 59 -3.06 0.70 -4.64
N LEU A 60 -2.34 1.30 -5.60
CA LEU A 60 -1.55 2.51 -5.33
C LEU A 60 -2.46 3.72 -5.08
N LEU A 61 -1.91 4.71 -4.38
CA LEU A 61 -2.65 5.92 -4.01
C LEU A 61 -2.28 7.09 -4.91
N THR A 62 -3.27 7.88 -5.27
CA THR A 62 -3.10 9.19 -5.92
C THR A 62 -2.61 10.23 -4.90
N THR A 63 -2.14 11.39 -5.38
CA THR A 63 -1.73 12.50 -4.49
C THR A 63 -2.83 12.88 -3.50
N ALA A 64 -4.07 13.02 -3.96
CA ALA A 64 -5.20 13.40 -3.11
C ALA A 64 -5.49 12.37 -2.02
N GLU A 65 -5.49 11.08 -2.39
CA GLU A 65 -5.71 9.98 -1.44
C GLU A 65 -4.61 9.89 -0.39
N VAL A 66 -3.33 10.12 -0.77
CA VAL A 66 -2.23 10.16 0.20
C VAL A 66 -2.37 11.35 1.16
N ASP A 67 -2.75 12.53 0.65
CA ASP A 67 -2.90 13.72 1.48
C ASP A 67 -4.10 13.61 2.46
N GLU A 68 -5.17 12.92 2.04
CA GLU A 68 -6.28 12.53 2.92
C GLU A 68 -5.82 11.54 3.99
N LEU A 69 -5.16 10.46 3.58
CA LEU A 69 -4.64 9.43 4.49
C LEU A 69 -3.67 10.01 5.51
N ALA A 70 -2.74 10.87 5.09
CA ALA A 70 -1.76 11.51 5.96
C ALA A 70 -2.43 12.35 7.06
N ARG A 71 -3.47 13.12 6.71
CA ARG A 71 -4.25 13.88 7.69
C ARG A 71 -4.98 12.96 8.66
N TYR A 72 -5.61 11.90 8.16
CA TYR A 72 -6.37 10.96 8.96
C TYR A 72 -5.49 10.19 9.95
N ILE A 73 -4.41 9.58 9.48
CA ILE A 73 -3.50 8.80 10.32
C ILE A 73 -2.85 9.70 11.38
N ARG A 74 -2.43 10.91 11.00
CA ARG A 74 -1.88 11.87 11.95
C ARG A 74 -2.88 12.26 13.03
N ALA A 75 -4.14 12.52 12.66
CA ALA A 75 -5.19 12.92 13.60
C ALA A 75 -5.60 11.77 14.55
N THR A 76 -5.64 10.54 14.06
CA THR A 76 -6.13 9.38 14.82
C THR A 76 -5.05 8.66 15.62
N THR A 77 -3.80 8.71 15.17
CA THR A 77 -2.70 7.91 15.76
C THR A 77 -1.44 8.71 16.09
N GLY A 78 -1.31 9.94 15.55
CA GLY A 78 -0.10 10.75 15.68
C GLY A 78 1.05 10.35 14.75
N PHE A 79 0.95 9.23 14.02
CA PHE A 79 2.00 8.79 13.08
C PHE A 79 2.01 9.62 11.79
N GLU A 80 3.19 9.73 11.18
CA GLU A 80 3.39 10.35 9.88
C GLU A 80 3.28 9.31 8.76
N VAL A 81 2.53 9.65 7.71
CA VAL A 81 2.50 8.89 6.46
C VAL A 81 3.61 9.39 5.54
N LYS A 82 4.51 8.49 5.18
CA LYS A 82 5.55 8.69 4.18
C LYS A 82 5.05 8.17 2.83
N ARG A 83 5.62 8.70 1.74
CA ARG A 83 5.27 8.28 0.38
C ARG A 83 6.47 8.19 -0.53
N THR A 84 6.46 7.19 -1.41
CA THR A 84 7.42 7.03 -2.50
C THR A 84 6.65 7.10 -3.82
N ARG A 85 7.07 8.01 -4.71
CA ARG A 85 6.48 8.14 -6.04
C ARG A 85 6.84 6.91 -6.88
N ILE A 86 5.86 6.38 -7.59
CA ILE A 86 6.07 5.35 -8.62
C ILE A 86 6.40 6.05 -9.93
N GLU A 87 7.50 5.64 -10.56
CA GLU A 87 7.88 6.13 -11.87
C GLU A 87 6.94 5.55 -12.93
N LEU A 88 6.34 6.44 -13.72
CA LEU A 88 5.41 6.11 -14.79
C LEU A 88 5.99 6.60 -16.14
N PRO A 89 5.79 5.85 -17.24
CA PRO A 89 5.17 4.52 -17.27
C PRO A 89 6.05 3.46 -16.59
N VAL A 90 5.42 2.42 -16.02
CA VAL A 90 6.12 1.32 -15.37
C VAL A 90 6.78 0.46 -16.44
N SER A 91 8.10 0.31 -16.35
CA SER A 91 8.88 -0.58 -17.22
C SER A 91 9.08 -1.97 -16.63
N ASP A 92 8.92 -2.12 -15.32
CA ASP A 92 9.05 -3.40 -14.60
C ASP A 92 7.94 -3.56 -13.56
N ALA A 93 6.96 -4.39 -13.88
CA ALA A 93 5.81 -4.71 -13.03
C ALA A 93 6.21 -5.31 -11.67
N LYS A 94 7.40 -5.91 -11.54
CA LYS A 94 7.89 -6.49 -10.27
C LYS A 94 8.24 -5.41 -9.25
N LYS A 95 8.39 -4.15 -9.68
CA LYS A 95 8.65 -3.01 -8.80
C LYS A 95 7.38 -2.48 -8.14
N ILE A 96 6.20 -2.88 -8.61
CA ILE A 96 4.94 -2.54 -7.97
C ILE A 96 4.71 -3.54 -6.84
N PRO A 97 4.58 -3.08 -5.58
CA PRO A 97 4.28 -3.99 -4.48
C PRO A 97 2.98 -4.75 -4.74
N ASP A 98 3.01 -6.06 -4.48
CA ASP A 98 1.80 -6.88 -4.50
C ASP A 98 1.20 -6.95 -3.10
N PHE A 99 0.05 -6.30 -2.92
CA PHE A 99 -0.73 -6.41 -1.68
C PHE A 99 -1.84 -7.46 -1.79
N SER A 100 -2.07 -8.02 -2.99
CA SER A 100 -3.02 -9.11 -3.21
C SER A 100 -2.41 -10.44 -2.73
N GLY A 101 -3.21 -11.29 -2.09
CA GLY A 101 -2.79 -12.66 -1.74
C GLY A 101 -1.96 -12.83 -0.45
N LYS A 102 -1.67 -11.79 0.33
CA LYS A 102 -1.01 -11.94 1.65
C LYS A 102 -1.89 -12.62 2.72
N SER A 103 -3.12 -13.01 2.37
CA SER A 103 -4.12 -13.61 3.26
C SER A 103 -3.93 -15.10 3.57
N SER A 104 -3.09 -15.87 2.86
CA SER A 104 -3.13 -17.34 2.98
C SER A 104 -1.92 -18.02 3.63
N VAL A 105 -0.76 -17.37 3.82
CA VAL A 105 0.44 -18.05 4.35
C VAL A 105 1.40 -17.19 5.20
N GLN A 106 1.16 -15.88 5.42
CA GLN A 106 2.14 -15.01 6.09
C GLN A 106 1.66 -14.49 7.45
N GLU A 107 2.56 -14.54 8.42
CA GLU A 107 2.45 -13.87 9.73
C GLU A 107 2.41 -12.35 9.51
N GLY A 108 1.27 -11.79 9.14
CA GLY A 108 1.07 -10.36 8.97
C GLY A 108 -0.18 -9.87 9.69
N GLU A 109 -0.37 -8.56 9.75
CA GLU A 109 -1.59 -7.96 10.30
C GLU A 109 -2.14 -6.89 9.36
N TYR A 110 -3.46 -6.87 9.24
CA TYR A 110 -4.19 -5.85 8.49
C TYR A 110 -4.79 -4.81 9.43
N PHE A 111 -4.74 -3.55 8.99
CA PHE A 111 -5.38 -2.41 9.64
C PHE A 111 -6.53 -1.91 8.77
N HIS A 112 -7.74 -2.40 9.05
CA HIS A 112 -8.96 -2.00 8.35
C HIS A 112 -9.50 -0.67 8.92
N ILE A 113 -8.81 0.43 8.63
CA ILE A 113 -9.18 1.76 9.16
C ILE A 113 -10.57 2.23 8.69
N HIS A 114 -11.06 1.65 7.59
CA HIS A 114 -12.38 1.91 7.05
C HIS A 114 -13.54 1.36 7.90
N GLU A 115 -13.26 0.47 8.87
CA GLU A 115 -14.26 0.02 9.85
C GLU A 115 -14.47 1.03 10.99
N SER A 116 -13.62 2.05 11.09
CA SER A 116 -13.75 3.12 12.08
C SER A 116 -14.96 4.00 11.80
N ARG A 117 -15.67 4.41 12.86
CA ARG A 117 -16.84 5.32 12.75
C ARG A 117 -16.48 6.70 12.20
N ASP A 118 -15.23 7.12 12.38
CA ASP A 118 -14.74 8.44 11.94
C ASP A 118 -14.08 8.39 10.55
N TYR A 119 -14.23 7.27 9.82
CA TYR A 119 -13.66 7.12 8.49
C TYR A 119 -14.31 8.08 7.48
N ASN A 120 -13.48 8.88 6.83
CA ASN A 120 -13.92 9.94 5.92
C ASN A 120 -13.03 10.10 4.67
N LEU A 121 -12.29 9.05 4.30
CA LEU A 121 -11.41 9.08 3.12
C LEU A 121 -12.21 8.76 1.84
N SER A 122 -11.74 9.30 0.72
CA SER A 122 -12.41 9.14 -0.58
C SER A 122 -12.28 7.74 -1.19
N ALA A 123 -11.24 6.98 -0.82
CA ALA A 123 -11.00 5.61 -1.23
C ALA A 123 -11.12 4.66 -0.03
N LEU A 124 -11.37 3.37 -0.26
CA LEU A 124 -11.31 2.35 0.79
C LEU A 124 -9.84 1.97 1.03
N ILE A 125 -9.24 2.43 2.12
CA ILE A 125 -7.81 2.25 2.41
C ILE A 125 -7.64 1.25 3.55
N THR A 126 -6.67 0.36 3.36
CA THR A 126 -6.26 -0.65 4.34
C THR A 126 -4.75 -0.62 4.51
N GLY A 127 -4.31 -0.85 5.74
CA GLY A 127 -2.90 -1.00 6.08
C GLY A 127 -2.51 -2.47 6.18
N TYR A 128 -1.28 -2.81 5.84
CA TYR A 128 -0.71 -4.14 6.08
C TYR A 128 0.68 -4.02 6.69
N VAL A 129 0.96 -4.83 7.70
CA VAL A 129 2.30 -5.04 8.23
C VAL A 129 2.73 -6.48 8.00
N ASP A 130 3.93 -6.65 7.44
CA ASP A 130 4.60 -7.93 7.34
C ASP A 130 5.34 -8.21 8.66
N LEU A 131 5.04 -9.33 9.32
CA LEU A 131 5.69 -9.78 10.54
C LEU A 131 6.39 -11.13 10.33
N SER A 132 6.62 -11.56 9.08
CA SER A 132 7.23 -12.85 8.77
C SER A 132 8.71 -12.93 9.15
N GLU A 133 9.43 -11.81 9.17
CA GLU A 133 10.78 -11.76 9.73
C GLU A 133 10.73 -11.85 11.26
N PRO A 134 11.66 -12.50 11.96
CA PRO A 134 11.66 -12.53 13.44
C PRO A 134 11.83 -11.11 14.03
N PRO A 135 11.41 -10.89 15.30
CA PRO A 135 11.59 -9.60 15.93
C PRO A 135 13.08 -9.23 16.02
N ASN A 136 13.45 -8.06 15.51
CA ASN A 136 14.74 -7.45 15.79
C ASN A 136 14.72 -6.96 17.25
N THR A 137 14.86 -7.88 18.21
CA THR A 137 15.11 -7.53 19.61
C THR A 137 16.59 -7.22 19.76
N ILE A 138 16.96 -5.97 20.01
CA ILE A 138 18.29 -5.67 20.51
C ILE A 138 18.41 -6.37 21.87
N SER A 139 19.21 -7.43 21.95
CA SER A 139 19.71 -7.91 23.24
C SER A 139 20.46 -6.74 23.86
N MET A 140 19.86 -6.08 24.85
CA MET A 140 20.60 -5.23 25.76
C MET A 140 21.56 -6.14 26.53
N GLY A 141 22.80 -6.20 26.06
CA GLY A 141 23.94 -6.74 26.80
C GLY A 141 24.47 -5.73 27.81
#